data_AF-U9UAZ8-F1
#
_entry.id   AF-U9UAZ8-F1
#
_cell.length_a   1.000
_cell.length_b   1.000
_cell.length_c   1.000
_cell.angle_alpha   90.00
_cell.angle_beta   90.00
_cell.angle_gamma   90.00
#
_symmetry.space_group_name_H-M   'P 1'
#
loop_
_entity.id
_entity.type
_entity.pdbx_description
1 polymer ?
#
loop_
_entity_poly.entity_id
_entity_poly.type
_entity_poly.pdbx_seq_one_letter_code
_entity_poly.pdbx_strand_id
1 'polypeptide(L)'
;MLYIVLHELMHGLGFTSNWQNWFLTGNKNQILITSKPDVVISDNEVIFDEFKETAFDRHLIFNSNYKNLSPVTVKLNDFANPGTKFKNVTDLIQNFLNSKQVVIAENMNNISTTFNSLSSYPKSCYTERAILETTLIPFQNGQSISHFDQSYINSPDFLMTTIQVPGKTLSDLVRQTGATSPIGPKLQAIMECLGYETKRNLIPYRPKLVYPLSGKS
;
A
#
# COMPACT_ATOMS: atom_id res chain seq x y z
N MET A 1 14.26 -17.59 10.93
CA MET A 1 14.53 -17.57 9.47
C MET A 1 13.28 -17.82 8.65
N LEU A 2 12.58 -18.96 8.78
CA LEU A 2 11.39 -19.27 7.95
C LEU A 2 10.26 -18.23 8.03
N TYR A 3 10.02 -17.64 9.22
CA TYR A 3 9.06 -16.54 9.37
C TYR A 3 9.37 -15.38 8.42
N ILE A 4 10.62 -14.88 8.45
CA ILE A 4 11.07 -13.74 7.65
C ILE A 4 10.98 -14.09 6.16
N VAL A 5 11.44 -15.28 5.76
CA VAL A 5 11.35 -15.72 4.36
C VAL A 5 9.91 -15.72 3.86
N LEU A 6 8.96 -16.22 4.66
CA LEU A 6 7.56 -16.25 4.28
C LEU A 6 6.95 -14.83 4.26
N HIS A 7 7.29 -13.99 5.23
CA HIS A 7 6.85 -12.60 5.31
C HIS A 7 7.29 -11.79 4.09
N GLU A 8 8.58 -11.82 3.76
CA GLU A 8 9.13 -11.14 2.59
C GLU A 8 8.61 -11.74 1.27
N LEU A 9 8.32 -13.05 1.25
CA LEU A 9 7.64 -13.66 0.10
C LEU A 9 6.26 -13.04 -0.11
N MET A 10 5.48 -12.78 0.94
CA MET A 10 4.17 -12.13 0.79
C MET A 10 4.30 -10.73 0.20
N HIS A 11 5.30 -9.95 0.62
CA HIS A 11 5.63 -8.67 -0.01
C HIS A 11 6.00 -8.85 -1.50
N GLY A 12 6.88 -9.80 -1.81
CA GLY A 12 7.28 -10.11 -3.20
C GLY A 12 6.12 -10.58 -4.09
N LEU A 13 5.10 -11.19 -3.50
CA LEU A 13 3.86 -11.59 -4.18
C LEU A 13 2.84 -10.44 -4.30
N GLY A 14 3.13 -9.24 -3.79
CA GLY A 14 2.31 -8.05 -4.02
C GLY A 14 1.46 -7.60 -2.83
N PHE A 15 1.65 -8.18 -1.64
CA PHE A 15 1.18 -7.54 -0.40
C PHE A 15 2.09 -6.35 -0.07
N THR A 16 1.94 -5.25 -0.78
CA THR A 16 2.76 -4.04 -0.61
C THR A 16 1.98 -2.84 -1.07
N SER A 17 2.15 -1.70 -0.39
CA SER A 17 1.49 -0.45 -0.78
C SER A 17 2.47 0.50 -1.49
N ASN A 18 1.99 1.19 -2.52
CA ASN A 18 2.72 2.32 -3.11
C ASN A 18 2.53 3.62 -2.33
N TRP A 19 1.69 3.67 -1.29
CA TRP A 19 1.54 4.86 -0.46
C TRP A 19 2.76 5.03 0.43
N GLN A 20 3.64 5.98 0.10
CA GLN A 20 4.90 6.24 0.81
C GLN A 20 5.27 7.72 0.77
N ASN A 21 6.29 8.10 1.55
CA ASN A 21 6.91 9.41 1.47
C ASN A 21 7.88 9.49 0.28
N TRP A 22 7.36 9.66 -0.94
CA TRP A 22 8.15 9.73 -2.18
C TRP A 22 8.84 11.08 -2.38
N PHE A 23 8.22 12.17 -1.91
CA PHE A 23 8.73 13.53 -2.05
C PHE A 23 9.57 13.89 -0.82
N LEU A 24 10.85 13.52 -0.84
CA LEU A 24 11.79 13.91 0.20
C LEU A 24 12.09 15.41 0.08
N THR A 25 11.56 16.20 1.00
CA THR A 25 11.78 17.65 1.04
C THR A 25 13.04 17.98 1.85
N GLY A 26 13.52 19.22 1.74
CA GLY A 26 14.58 19.72 2.62
C GLY A 26 14.15 19.83 4.10
N ASN A 27 12.84 19.79 4.38
CA ASN A 27 12.30 19.79 5.73
C ASN A 27 12.00 18.35 6.18
N LYS A 28 12.86 17.80 7.05
CA LYS A 28 12.72 16.43 7.58
C LYS A 28 11.42 16.17 8.34
N ASN A 29 10.73 17.22 8.79
CA ASN A 29 9.45 17.11 9.49
C ASN A 29 8.25 17.15 8.54
N GLN A 30 8.44 17.50 7.27
CA GLN A 30 7.38 17.50 6.27
C GLN A 30 7.35 16.13 5.58
N ILE A 31 6.39 15.31 5.96
CA ILE A 31 6.14 13.98 5.39
C ILE A 31 4.93 14.08 4.47
N LEU A 32 5.11 13.71 3.20
CA LEU A 32 4.10 13.83 2.16
C LEU A 32 3.79 12.43 1.63
N ILE A 33 2.67 11.85 2.08
CA ILE A 33 2.30 10.49 1.69
C ILE A 33 1.49 10.52 0.41
N THR A 34 2.08 9.98 -0.66
CA THR A 34 1.44 9.83 -1.97
C THR A 34 1.51 8.38 -2.42
N SER A 35 0.65 7.95 -3.35
CA SER A 35 0.97 6.79 -4.18
C SER A 35 2.22 7.07 -5.02
N LYS A 36 2.76 6.05 -5.70
CA LYS A 36 4.08 6.16 -6.34
C LYS A 36 4.01 7.07 -7.57
N PRO A 37 4.75 8.18 -7.65
CA PRO A 37 4.85 8.95 -8.89
C PRO A 37 5.60 8.12 -9.92
N ASP A 38 5.03 7.97 -11.11
CA ASP A 38 5.74 7.43 -12.26
C ASP A 38 6.40 8.57 -13.02
N VAL A 39 7.72 8.46 -13.14
CA VAL A 39 8.56 9.48 -13.72
C VAL A 39 9.62 8.83 -14.60
N VAL A 40 9.84 9.41 -15.77
CA VAL A 40 10.99 9.09 -16.62
C VAL A 40 12.06 10.13 -16.36
N ILE A 41 13.20 9.68 -15.85
CA ILE A 41 14.35 10.54 -15.56
C ILE A 41 15.33 10.44 -16.74
N SER A 42 15.68 11.59 -17.29
CA SER A 42 16.74 11.75 -18.30
C SER A 42 17.77 12.77 -17.80
N ASP A 43 18.90 12.90 -18.50
CA ASP A 43 20.02 13.75 -18.07
C ASP A 43 19.62 15.22 -17.81
N ASN A 44 18.62 15.74 -18.52
CA ASN A 44 18.23 17.16 -18.47
C ASN A 44 16.78 17.42 -18.08
N GLU A 45 15.95 16.37 -17.92
CA GLU A 45 14.53 16.54 -17.58
C GLU A 45 13.96 15.32 -16.84
N VAL A 46 12.95 15.60 -16.02
CA VAL A 46 12.09 14.60 -15.39
C VAL A 46 10.71 14.74 -16.01
N ILE A 47 10.22 13.67 -16.62
CA ILE A 47 8.89 13.63 -17.25
C ILE A 47 7.95 12.91 -16.29
N PHE A 48 6.93 13.61 -15.80
CA PHE A 48 5.88 13.04 -14.97
C PHE A 48 4.80 12.39 -15.84
N ASP A 49 4.38 11.18 -15.49
CA ASP A 49 3.26 10.47 -16.12
C ASP A 49 2.02 10.56 -15.22
N GLU A 50 2.00 9.77 -14.15
CA GLU A 50 0.91 9.75 -13.17
C GLU A 50 1.36 9.13 -11.84
N PHE A 51 0.55 9.28 -10.80
CA PHE A 51 0.63 8.49 -9.58
C PHE A 51 -0.01 7.12 -9.77
N LYS A 52 0.72 6.06 -9.43
CA LYS A 52 0.33 4.65 -9.66
C LYS A 52 0.08 3.88 -8.36
N GLU A 53 -0.98 3.09 -8.40
CA GLU A 53 -1.38 2.15 -7.35
C GLU A 53 -0.86 0.74 -7.66
N THR A 54 -0.53 -0.01 -6.62
CA THR A 54 -0.39 -1.47 -6.73
C THR A 54 -1.76 -2.12 -6.84
N ALA A 55 -1.80 -3.42 -7.19
CA ALA A 55 -3.04 -4.19 -7.10
C ALA A 55 -3.60 -4.23 -5.67
N PHE A 56 -2.73 -4.28 -4.66
CA PHE A 56 -3.13 -4.23 -3.25
C PHE A 56 -3.78 -2.90 -2.87
N ASP A 57 -3.26 -1.78 -3.37
CA ASP A 57 -3.79 -0.44 -3.07
C ASP A 57 -5.26 -0.26 -3.51
N ARG A 58 -5.69 -0.97 -4.56
CA ARG A 58 -7.08 -0.98 -5.04
C ARG A 58 -8.07 -1.54 -4.02
N HIS A 59 -7.60 -2.28 -3.03
CA HIS A 59 -8.41 -2.84 -1.96
C HIS A 59 -8.41 -1.99 -0.70
N LEU A 60 -7.71 -0.86 -0.68
CA LEU A 60 -7.64 0.00 0.50
C LEU A 60 -8.91 0.84 0.67
N ILE A 61 -9.36 0.93 1.92
CA ILE A 61 -10.51 1.74 2.32
C ILE A 61 -10.19 2.60 3.54
N PHE A 62 -10.94 3.69 3.68
CA PHE A 62 -11.00 4.46 4.93
C PHE A 62 -11.91 3.77 5.93
N ASN A 63 -11.47 3.62 7.17
CA ASN A 63 -12.27 3.02 8.23
C ASN A 63 -13.39 3.95 8.72
N SER A 64 -13.26 5.26 8.54
CA SER A 64 -14.24 6.25 8.98
C SER A 64 -15.53 6.25 8.15
N ASN A 65 -15.45 5.90 6.86
CA ASN A 65 -16.58 5.99 5.94
C ASN A 65 -16.68 4.83 4.93
N TYR A 66 -15.79 3.85 5.01
CA TYR A 66 -15.73 2.66 4.15
C TYR A 66 -15.61 2.96 2.64
N LYS A 67 -15.19 4.17 2.26
CA LYS A 67 -14.91 4.51 0.87
C LYS A 67 -13.52 4.02 0.47
N ASN A 68 -13.40 3.63 -0.80
CA ASN A 68 -12.13 3.24 -1.41
C ASN A 68 -11.13 4.40 -1.36
N LEU A 69 -9.85 4.04 -1.27
CA LEU A 69 -8.73 4.98 -1.27
C LEU A 69 -8.37 5.46 -2.70
N SER A 70 -8.64 4.64 -3.73
CA SER A 70 -8.29 4.97 -5.13
C SER A 70 -8.73 6.34 -5.67
N PRO A 71 -9.89 6.90 -5.29
CA PRO A 71 -10.25 8.27 -5.65
C PRO A 71 -9.27 9.33 -5.16
N VAL A 72 -8.46 9.05 -4.12
CA VAL A 72 -7.40 9.97 -3.67
C VAL A 72 -6.23 9.97 -4.65
N THR A 73 -5.81 8.82 -5.17
CA THR A 73 -4.80 8.75 -6.24
C THR A 73 -5.27 9.52 -7.48
N VAL A 74 -6.54 9.39 -7.86
CA VAL A 74 -7.11 10.17 -8.97
C VAL A 74 -6.96 11.68 -8.73
N LYS A 75 -7.21 12.16 -7.52
CA LYS A 75 -7.03 13.58 -7.17
C LYS A 75 -5.56 14.01 -7.09
N LEU A 76 -4.66 13.09 -6.74
CA LEU A 76 -3.21 13.36 -6.83
C LEU A 76 -2.79 13.57 -8.29
N ASN A 77 -3.40 12.86 -9.25
CA ASN A 77 -3.14 13.03 -10.68
C ASN A 77 -3.59 14.38 -11.25
N ASP A 78 -4.42 15.14 -10.53
CA ASP A 78 -4.72 16.53 -10.89
C ASP A 78 -3.51 17.48 -10.68
N PHE A 79 -2.39 16.99 -10.14
CA PHE A 79 -1.15 17.75 -9.97
C PHE A 79 -0.56 18.24 -11.30
N ALA A 80 -0.45 17.34 -12.28
CA ALA A 80 0.14 17.61 -13.58
C ALA A 80 -0.38 16.62 -14.63
N ASN A 81 -0.47 17.06 -15.88
CA ASN A 81 -0.86 16.16 -16.97
C ASN A 81 0.26 15.16 -17.28
N PRO A 82 -0.08 13.94 -17.75
CA PRO A 82 0.92 13.01 -18.28
C PRO A 82 1.80 13.65 -19.35
N GLY A 83 3.11 13.42 -19.26
CA GLY A 83 4.11 14.01 -20.15
C GLY A 83 4.61 15.40 -19.71
N THR A 84 4.14 15.94 -18.57
CA THR A 84 4.64 17.23 -18.05
C THR A 84 6.13 17.12 -17.70
N LYS A 85 6.91 18.10 -18.19
CA LYS A 85 8.36 18.13 -18.04
C LYS A 85 8.77 19.07 -16.91
N PHE A 86 9.64 18.58 -16.05
CA PHE A 86 10.32 19.34 -15.00
C PHE A 86 11.83 19.35 -15.27
N LYS A 87 12.52 20.40 -14.87
CA LYS A 87 13.96 20.55 -15.15
C LYS A 87 14.81 19.47 -14.48
N ASN A 88 14.39 19.03 -13.30
CA ASN A 88 15.03 17.97 -12.51
C ASN A 88 14.08 17.54 -11.38
N VAL A 89 14.51 16.58 -10.55
CA VAL A 89 13.72 16.08 -9.42
C VAL A 89 13.41 17.17 -8.40
N THR A 90 14.34 18.11 -8.15
CA THR A 90 14.10 19.24 -7.25
C THR A 90 12.98 20.15 -7.77
N ASP A 91 12.99 20.45 -9.07
CA ASP A 91 11.94 21.24 -9.72
C ASP A 91 10.57 20.54 -9.63
N LEU A 92 10.51 19.23 -9.88
CA LEU A 92 9.31 18.41 -9.67
C LEU A 92 8.78 18.54 -8.23
N ILE A 93 9.66 18.36 -7.23
CA ILE A 93 9.27 18.44 -5.81
C ILE A 93 8.77 19.84 -5.47
N GLN A 94 9.46 20.91 -5.91
CA GLN A 94 9.02 22.28 -5.64
C GLN A 94 7.68 22.60 -6.29
N ASN A 95 7.45 22.15 -7.53
CA ASN A 95 6.14 22.31 -8.17
C ASN A 95 5.06 21.53 -7.42
N PHE A 96 5.35 20.32 -6.94
CA PHE A 96 4.41 19.55 -6.12
C PHE A 96 4.07 20.26 -4.80
N LEU A 97 5.07 20.80 -4.11
CA LEU A 97 4.89 21.58 -2.87
C LEU A 97 4.03 22.83 -3.07
N ASN A 98 4.13 23.47 -4.25
CA ASN A 98 3.34 24.64 -4.60
C ASN A 98 1.94 24.29 -5.17
N SER A 99 1.64 23.01 -5.35
CA SER A 99 0.36 22.54 -5.88
C SER A 99 -0.70 22.42 -4.79
N LYS A 100 -1.97 22.24 -5.19
CA LYS A 100 -3.05 21.94 -4.23
C LYS A 100 -2.97 20.52 -3.65
N GLN A 101 -2.24 19.63 -4.33
CA GLN A 101 -2.11 18.22 -3.99
C GLN A 101 -1.22 18.00 -2.77
N VAL A 102 -0.39 18.97 -2.38
CA VAL A 102 0.40 18.91 -1.14
C VAL A 102 -0.50 18.69 0.08
N VAL A 103 -1.66 19.35 0.14
CA VAL A 103 -2.63 19.20 1.23
C VAL A 103 -3.22 17.78 1.28
N ILE A 104 -3.38 17.15 0.12
CA ILE A 104 -3.83 15.75 0.05
C ILE A 104 -2.75 14.83 0.64
N ALA A 105 -1.49 15.06 0.29
CA ALA A 105 -0.36 14.27 0.79
C ALA A 105 -0.13 14.44 2.31
N GLU A 106 -0.29 15.66 2.83
CA GLU A 106 -0.24 15.95 4.26
C GLU A 106 -1.41 15.30 5.02
N ASN A 107 -2.62 15.37 4.47
CA ASN A 107 -3.78 14.68 5.06
C ASN A 107 -3.59 13.16 5.03
N MET A 108 -3.04 12.61 3.96
CA MET A 108 -2.70 11.19 3.89
C MET A 108 -1.62 10.80 4.89
N ASN A 109 -0.64 11.66 5.19
CA ASN A 109 0.26 11.43 6.31
C ASN A 109 -0.51 11.26 7.63
N ASN A 110 -1.39 12.22 7.97
CA ASN A 110 -2.19 12.15 9.19
C ASN A 110 -3.04 10.86 9.27
N ILE A 111 -3.67 10.48 8.17
CA ILE A 111 -4.44 9.24 8.08
C ILE A 111 -3.53 8.04 8.32
N SER A 112 -2.39 7.98 7.63
CA SER A 112 -1.45 6.85 7.66
C SER A 112 -0.72 6.70 9.00
N THR A 113 -0.86 7.67 9.90
CA THR A 113 -0.30 7.66 11.26
C THR A 113 -1.37 7.83 12.34
N THR A 114 -2.65 7.62 12.00
CA THR A 114 -3.76 7.56 12.97
C THR A 114 -4.22 6.12 13.14
N PHE A 115 -4.26 5.63 14.38
CA PHE A 115 -4.73 4.28 14.70
C PHE A 115 -6.07 3.95 14.03
N ASN A 116 -6.18 2.74 13.45
CA ASN A 116 -7.40 2.20 12.87
C ASN A 116 -8.04 3.11 11.80
N SER A 117 -7.23 3.80 11.01
CA SER A 117 -7.71 4.73 9.97
C SER A 117 -7.92 4.05 8.60
N LEU A 118 -7.14 3.00 8.30
CA LEU A 118 -7.15 2.29 7.03
C LEU A 118 -7.32 0.78 7.24
N SER A 119 -7.96 0.14 6.27
CA SER A 119 -8.01 -1.31 6.14
C SER A 119 -7.83 -1.73 4.69
N SER A 120 -7.33 -2.94 4.47
CA SER A 120 -7.56 -3.65 3.22
C SER A 120 -8.93 -4.35 3.29
N TYR A 121 -9.79 -4.10 2.31
CA TYR A 121 -11.12 -4.69 2.22
C TYR A 121 -11.45 -5.12 0.79
N PRO A 122 -11.07 -6.35 0.42
CA PRO A 122 -11.32 -6.85 -0.93
C PRO A 122 -12.75 -7.41 -1.05
N LYS A 123 -13.74 -6.52 -0.88
CA LYS A 123 -15.18 -6.84 -0.82
C LYS A 123 -15.69 -7.67 -2.01
N SER A 124 -15.04 -7.55 -3.16
CA SER A 124 -15.37 -8.31 -4.37
C SER A 124 -15.15 -9.82 -4.24
N CYS A 125 -14.33 -10.27 -3.29
CA CYS A 125 -14.10 -11.70 -3.06
C CYS A 125 -14.23 -12.15 -1.60
N TYR A 126 -14.23 -11.23 -0.63
CA TYR A 126 -14.38 -11.58 0.80
C TYR A 126 -15.19 -10.57 1.61
N THR A 127 -15.77 -11.03 2.72
CA THR A 127 -16.65 -10.23 3.60
C THR A 127 -15.93 -9.52 4.75
N GLU A 128 -14.68 -9.88 5.02
CA GLU A 128 -13.90 -9.31 6.12
C GLU A 128 -12.82 -8.35 5.65
N ARG A 129 -12.53 -7.35 6.48
CA ARG A 129 -11.41 -6.43 6.31
C ARG A 129 -10.23 -6.82 7.20
N ALA A 130 -9.04 -6.39 6.81
CA ALA A 130 -7.81 -6.44 7.60
C ALA A 130 -7.36 -5.01 7.95
N ILE A 131 -7.27 -4.70 9.24
CA ILE A 131 -6.81 -3.38 9.70
C ILE A 131 -5.30 -3.28 9.43
N LEU A 132 -4.87 -2.14 8.87
CA LEU A 132 -3.47 -1.93 8.51
C LEU A 132 -2.73 -1.17 9.60
N GLU A 133 -1.41 -1.32 9.61
CA GLU A 133 -0.51 -0.60 10.50
C GLU A 133 -0.51 0.91 10.16
N THR A 134 -1.17 1.70 11.00
CA THR A 134 -1.28 3.15 10.87
C THR A 134 -0.95 3.87 12.18
N THR A 135 -0.14 3.27 13.04
CA THR A 135 0.23 3.84 14.36
C THR A 135 1.68 4.32 14.43
N LEU A 136 2.52 3.96 13.45
CA LEU A 136 3.92 4.41 13.40
C LEU A 136 4.01 5.92 13.17
N ILE A 137 4.63 6.62 14.13
CA ILE A 137 4.89 8.07 14.08
C ILE A 137 6.40 8.31 14.29
N PRO A 138 7.12 8.92 13.32
CA PRO A 138 6.66 9.28 11.98
C PRO A 138 6.30 8.07 11.10
N PHE A 139 5.58 8.31 10.00
CA PHE A 139 5.32 7.30 8.97
C PHE A 139 6.63 6.62 8.54
N GLN A 140 6.58 5.29 8.37
CA GLN A 140 7.75 4.51 7.96
C GLN A 140 7.50 3.85 6.59
N ASN A 141 8.28 4.28 5.58
CA ASN A 141 8.22 3.71 4.23
C ASN A 141 8.43 2.19 4.27
N GLY A 142 7.57 1.45 3.57
CA GLY A 142 7.58 -0.02 3.53
C GLY A 142 7.01 -0.71 4.78
N GLN A 143 6.71 0.04 5.85
CA GLN A 143 6.14 -0.50 7.09
C GLN A 143 4.68 -0.08 7.22
N SER A 144 4.43 1.22 7.41
CA SER A 144 3.10 1.81 7.50
C SER A 144 2.25 1.46 6.27
N ILE A 145 0.99 1.06 6.47
CA ILE A 145 0.02 0.62 5.45
C ILE A 145 0.39 -0.70 4.73
N SER A 146 1.67 -1.05 4.65
CA SER A 146 2.15 -2.29 4.03
C SER A 146 2.17 -3.48 4.99
N HIS A 147 1.67 -3.30 6.21
CA HIS A 147 1.56 -4.32 7.26
C HIS A 147 0.16 -4.31 7.87
N PHE A 148 -0.19 -5.41 8.51
CA PHE A 148 -1.32 -5.48 9.42
C PHE A 148 -1.02 -4.78 10.74
N ASP A 149 -2.08 -4.24 11.35
CA ASP A 149 -2.03 -3.62 12.67
C ASP A 149 -1.45 -4.58 13.73
N GLN A 150 -0.66 -4.04 14.65
CA GLN A 150 0.05 -4.85 15.64
C GLN A 150 -0.87 -5.66 16.58
N SER A 151 -2.16 -5.33 16.68
CA SER A 151 -3.15 -6.14 17.41
C SER A 151 -3.28 -7.58 16.89
N TYR A 152 -2.88 -7.84 15.64
CA TYR A 152 -2.90 -9.18 15.06
C TYR A 152 -1.77 -10.11 15.54
N ILE A 153 -0.79 -9.63 16.32
CA ILE A 153 0.40 -10.41 16.72
C ILE A 153 0.09 -11.71 17.45
N ASN A 154 -1.03 -11.75 18.18
CA ASN A 154 -1.49 -12.93 18.92
C ASN A 154 -2.73 -13.57 18.25
N SER A 155 -2.99 -13.25 16.98
CA SER A 155 -4.09 -13.79 16.19
C SER A 155 -3.57 -14.71 15.08
N PRO A 156 -4.44 -15.50 14.43
CA PRO A 156 -4.04 -16.26 13.24
C PRO A 156 -3.46 -15.43 12.08
N ASP A 157 -3.69 -14.13 12.04
CA ASP A 157 -3.16 -13.20 11.02
C ASP A 157 -1.85 -12.50 11.45
N PHE A 158 -1.06 -13.11 12.33
CA PHE A 158 0.17 -12.53 12.87
C PHE A 158 1.27 -12.25 11.83
N LEU A 159 1.28 -13.00 10.71
CA LEU A 159 2.42 -13.07 9.79
C LEU A 159 2.82 -11.71 9.19
N MET A 160 1.86 -10.84 8.86
CA MET A 160 2.13 -9.53 8.25
C MET A 160 2.10 -8.38 9.25
N THR A 161 2.28 -8.64 10.54
CA THR A 161 2.54 -7.57 11.53
C THR A 161 4.01 -7.11 11.44
N THR A 162 4.29 -5.88 11.86
CA THR A 162 5.65 -5.29 11.75
C THR A 162 6.65 -5.91 12.74
N ILE A 163 6.17 -6.35 13.91
CA ILE A 163 7.03 -6.91 14.95
C ILE A 163 7.08 -8.44 14.86
N GLN A 164 8.27 -8.97 14.59
CA GLN A 164 8.55 -10.38 14.84
C GLN A 164 8.66 -10.63 16.36
N VAL A 165 7.98 -11.65 16.88
CA VAL A 165 8.09 -12.04 18.29
C VAL A 165 9.45 -12.70 18.56
N PRO A 166 10.33 -12.11 19.39
CA PRO A 166 11.65 -12.66 19.65
C PRO A 166 11.58 -14.03 20.32
N GLY A 167 12.52 -14.91 19.99
CA GLY A 167 12.64 -16.24 20.59
C GLY A 167 11.57 -17.27 20.19
N LYS A 168 10.66 -16.93 19.27
CA LYS A 168 9.63 -17.85 18.77
C LYS A 168 9.89 -18.25 17.32
N THR A 169 9.75 -19.54 17.04
CA THR A 169 9.74 -20.04 15.66
C THR A 169 8.39 -19.79 15.00
N LEU A 170 8.31 -19.92 13.68
CA LEU A 170 7.03 -19.84 12.97
C LEU A 170 6.02 -20.87 13.49
N SER A 171 6.48 -22.09 13.76
CA SER A 171 5.66 -23.16 14.33
C SER A 171 5.15 -22.85 15.74
N ASP A 172 5.94 -22.15 16.56
CA ASP A 172 5.50 -21.70 17.88
C ASP A 172 4.38 -20.68 17.77
N LEU A 173 4.49 -19.74 16.83
CA LEU A 173 3.48 -18.71 16.60
C LEU A 173 2.17 -19.31 16.06
N VAL A 174 2.24 -20.26 15.12
CA VAL A 174 1.07 -20.99 14.62
C VAL A 174 0.36 -21.72 15.77
N ARG A 175 1.12 -22.43 16.62
CA ARG A 175 0.56 -23.15 17.78
C ARG A 175 -0.05 -22.20 18.81
N GLN A 176 0.64 -21.10 19.13
CA GLN A 176 0.21 -20.14 20.15
C GLN A 176 -1.07 -19.41 19.75
N THR A 177 -1.21 -19.05 18.47
CA THR A 177 -2.36 -18.30 17.97
C THR A 177 -3.56 -19.19 17.64
N GLY A 178 -3.40 -20.51 17.74
CA GLY A 178 -4.43 -21.49 17.34
C GLY A 178 -4.66 -21.55 15.83
N ALA A 179 -3.75 -21.00 15.03
CA ALA A 179 -3.84 -21.04 13.58
C ALA A 179 -3.61 -22.46 13.04
N THR A 180 -4.21 -22.76 11.90
CA THR A 180 -3.98 -24.03 11.18
C THR A 180 -2.84 -23.93 10.17
N SER A 181 -2.35 -22.72 9.89
CA SER A 181 -1.32 -22.40 8.90
C SER A 181 -0.61 -21.09 9.29
N PRO A 182 0.65 -20.89 8.88
CA PRO A 182 1.34 -19.59 8.95
C PRO A 182 0.63 -18.44 8.25
N ILE A 183 -0.10 -18.73 7.17
CA ILE A 183 -0.86 -17.73 6.41
C ILE A 183 -2.27 -17.69 7.01
N GLY A 184 -2.59 -16.59 7.69
CA GLY A 184 -3.88 -16.36 8.31
C GLY A 184 -5.02 -16.14 7.29
N PRO A 185 -6.28 -16.25 7.73
CA PRO A 185 -7.45 -16.15 6.86
C PRO A 185 -7.57 -14.80 6.15
N LYS A 186 -7.21 -13.68 6.80
CA LYS A 186 -7.30 -12.35 6.18
C LYS A 186 -6.20 -12.16 5.14
N LEU A 187 -4.98 -12.57 5.45
CA LEU A 187 -3.88 -12.53 4.48
C LEU A 187 -4.20 -13.41 3.27
N GLN A 188 -4.66 -14.64 3.51
CA GLN A 188 -5.08 -15.55 2.46
C GLN A 188 -6.17 -14.93 1.57
N ALA A 189 -7.20 -14.33 2.18
CA ALA A 189 -8.28 -13.66 1.46
C ALA A 189 -7.78 -12.53 0.55
N ILE A 190 -6.83 -11.72 1.04
CA ILE A 190 -6.22 -10.64 0.25
C ILE A 190 -5.44 -11.22 -0.93
N MET A 191 -4.58 -12.23 -0.70
CA MET A 191 -3.79 -12.84 -1.78
C MET A 191 -4.69 -13.47 -2.85
N GLU A 192 -5.78 -14.12 -2.45
CA GLU A 192 -6.75 -14.68 -3.38
C GLU A 192 -7.43 -13.61 -4.25
N CYS A 193 -7.70 -12.44 -3.67
CA CYS A 193 -8.23 -11.29 -4.41
C CYS A 193 -7.21 -10.63 -5.33
N LEU A 194 -5.92 -10.71 -4.99
CA LEU A 194 -4.83 -10.32 -5.90
C LEU A 194 -4.67 -11.29 -7.07
N GLY A 195 -5.34 -12.45 -7.03
CA GLY A 195 -5.37 -13.41 -8.13
C GLY A 195 -4.62 -14.72 -7.86
N TYR A 196 -4.15 -14.96 -6.64
CA TYR A 196 -3.47 -16.20 -6.28
C TYR A 196 -4.46 -17.34 -6.03
N GLU A 197 -4.19 -18.48 -6.65
CA GLU A 197 -5.00 -19.69 -6.49
C GLU A 197 -4.71 -20.36 -5.14
N THR A 198 -5.76 -20.82 -4.45
CA THR A 198 -5.63 -21.62 -3.23
C THR A 198 -6.57 -22.81 -3.27
N LYS A 199 -6.41 -23.74 -2.33
CA LYS A 199 -7.36 -24.86 -2.17
C LYS A 199 -8.80 -24.41 -1.91
N ARG A 200 -9.02 -23.18 -1.42
CA ARG A 200 -10.35 -22.61 -1.15
C ARG A 200 -10.87 -21.74 -2.29
N ASN A 201 -9.99 -21.34 -3.22
CA ASN A 201 -10.33 -20.54 -4.37
C ASN A 201 -9.50 -21.00 -5.58
N LEU A 202 -10.03 -22.02 -6.26
CA LEU A 202 -9.40 -22.67 -7.42
C LEU A 202 -9.53 -21.82 -8.71
N ILE A 203 -10.36 -20.77 -8.69
CA ILE A 203 -10.60 -19.90 -9.84
C ILE A 203 -10.50 -18.44 -9.37
N PRO A 204 -9.30 -17.99 -8.98
CA PRO A 204 -9.12 -16.63 -8.49
C PRO A 204 -9.38 -15.61 -9.60
N TYR A 205 -9.64 -14.36 -9.21
CA TYR A 205 -9.77 -13.27 -10.17
C TYR A 205 -8.48 -13.16 -10.98
N ARG A 206 -8.59 -13.31 -12.30
CA ARG A 206 -7.47 -13.11 -13.23
C ARG A 206 -7.61 -11.72 -13.85
N PRO A 207 -6.73 -10.76 -13.54
CA PRO A 207 -6.79 -9.44 -14.15
C PRO A 207 -6.70 -9.60 -15.68
N LYS A 208 -7.66 -9.00 -16.38
CA LYS A 208 -7.61 -8.88 -17.84
C LYS A 208 -6.88 -7.59 -18.16
N LEU A 209 -5.93 -7.64 -19.09
CA LEU A 209 -5.35 -6.44 -19.66
C LEU A 209 -6.49 -5.62 -20.28
N VAL A 210 -6.76 -4.46 -19.68
CA VAL A 210 -7.63 -3.45 -20.30
C VAL A 210 -6.70 -2.61 -21.15
N TYR A 211 -6.71 -2.84 -22.47
CA TYR A 211 -6.03 -1.94 -23.37
C TYR A 211 -6.70 -0.56 -23.25
N PRO A 212 -5.95 0.52 -22.95
CA PRO A 212 -6.52 1.85 -23.06
C PRO A 212 -7.01 1.99 -24.50
N LEU A 213 -8.24 2.49 -24.68
CA LEU A 213 -8.77 2.81 -26.00
C LEU A 213 -7.74 3.72 -26.68
N SER A 214 -7.07 3.18 -27.69
CA SER A 214 -6.17 3.92 -28.56
C SER A 214 -6.88 5.19 -29.02
N GLY A 215 -6.13 6.30 -28.98
CA GLY A 215 -6.62 7.67 -29.14
C GLY A 215 -7.81 7.86 -30.07
N LYS A 216 -8.79 8.62 -29.59
CA LYS A 216 -9.60 9.42 -30.50
C LYS A 216 -8.76 10.64 -30.87
N SER A 217 -8.23 10.58 -32.09
CA SER A 217 -7.77 11.70 -32.91
C SER A 217 -8.75 12.87 -32.90
#